data_AF-A0A0M8PYW6-F1
#
_entry.id   AF-A0A0M8PYW6-F1
#
_cell.length_a   1.000
_cell.length_b   1.000
_cell.length_c   1.000
_cell.angle_alpha   90.00
_cell.angle_beta   90.00
_cell.angle_gamma   90.00
#
_symmetry.space_group_name_H-M   'P 1'
#
loop_
_entity.id
_entity.type
_entity.pdbx_description
1 polymer ?
#
loop_
_entity_poly.entity_id
_entity_poly.type
_entity_poly.pdbx_seq_one_letter_code
_entity_poly.pdbx_strand_id
1 'polypeptide(L)'
;MRFPTISSDTLKLLGVENKLTPISMPSFSGINAMSTKSAPAMSEEKYKEAIIAQAKKDFENDKFGGHKNPSYRTLKRSFVSVVSPDRKGLIAQTIRQLPFMQRGNVSYLEIKDARGNITSTYSPHNGWHAIGTREERIRESEFDAIYTEAWRSFKAASQNNQSDISTSSSSIDVSV
;
A
#
# COMPACT_ATOMS: atom_id res chain seq x y z
N MET A 1 -8.71 -16.38 -44.76
CA MET A 1 -7.29 -16.76 -44.62
C MET A 1 -7.11 -17.45 -43.28
N ARG A 2 -6.58 -18.67 -43.25
CA ARG A 2 -6.34 -19.44 -42.02
C ARG A 2 -4.83 -19.40 -41.78
N PHE A 3 -4.38 -18.65 -40.77
CA PHE A 3 -2.96 -18.65 -40.43
C PHE A 3 -2.58 -20.03 -39.88
N PRO A 4 -1.46 -20.63 -40.31
CA PRO A 4 -1.04 -21.92 -39.80
C PRO A 4 -0.72 -21.79 -38.30
N THR A 5 -1.32 -22.67 -37.50
CA THR A 5 -1.01 -22.77 -36.07
C THR A 5 0.34 -23.46 -35.93
N ILE A 6 1.35 -22.73 -35.44
CA ILE A 6 2.68 -23.30 -35.18
C ILE A 6 2.58 -24.26 -33.99
N SER A 7 3.13 -25.47 -34.10
CA SER A 7 3.06 -26.47 -33.03
C SER A 7 4.01 -26.11 -31.88
N SER A 8 3.70 -26.59 -30.68
CA SER A 8 4.56 -26.39 -29.50
C SER A 8 5.96 -26.96 -29.69
N ASP A 9 6.11 -28.01 -30.49
CA ASP A 9 7.41 -28.65 -30.75
C ASP A 9 8.26 -27.80 -31.71
N THR A 10 7.61 -27.15 -32.68
CA THR A 10 8.28 -26.18 -33.56
C THR A 10 8.77 -24.95 -32.76
N LEU A 11 8.00 -24.47 -31.78
CA LEU A 11 8.45 -23.38 -30.90
C LEU A 11 9.66 -23.77 -30.05
N LYS A 12 9.67 -24.97 -29.47
CA LYS A 12 10.82 -25.51 -28.71
C LYS A 12 12.07 -25.63 -29.58
N LEU A 13 11.93 -26.13 -30.81
CA LEU A 13 13.05 -26.29 -31.75
C LEU A 13 13.65 -24.94 -32.18
N LEU A 14 12.81 -23.90 -32.23
CA LEU A 14 13.22 -22.51 -32.50
C LEU A 14 13.80 -21.79 -31.27
N GLY A 15 13.98 -22.49 -30.14
CA GLY A 15 14.44 -21.89 -28.88
C GLY A 15 13.41 -20.97 -28.22
N VAL A 16 12.17 -20.96 -28.71
CA VAL A 16 11.03 -20.28 -28.08
C VAL A 16 10.48 -21.21 -27.00
N GLU A 17 11.23 -21.35 -25.92
CA GLU A 17 10.75 -22.01 -24.73
C GLU A 17 9.79 -21.06 -24.01
N ASN A 18 8.49 -21.37 -24.03
CA ASN A 18 7.59 -20.89 -22.99
C ASN A 18 8.05 -21.54 -21.69
N LYS A 19 8.99 -20.87 -21.00
CA LYS A 19 9.45 -21.29 -19.69
C LYS A 19 8.25 -21.24 -18.76
N LEU A 20 7.62 -22.39 -18.54
CA LEU A 20 6.49 -22.55 -17.65
C LEU A 20 6.95 -22.16 -16.24
N THR A 21 6.76 -20.91 -15.87
CA THR A 21 7.02 -20.46 -14.50
C THR A 21 5.82 -20.85 -13.66
N PRO A 22 5.96 -21.79 -12.70
CA PRO A 22 4.86 -22.12 -11.81
C PRO A 22 4.43 -20.84 -11.08
N ILE A 23 3.11 -20.62 -10.98
CA ILE A 23 2.58 -19.49 -10.21
C ILE A 23 3.11 -19.57 -8.78
N SER A 24 3.95 -18.61 -8.40
CA SER A 24 4.45 -18.47 -7.03
C SER A 24 3.47 -17.69 -6.17
N MET A 25 3.49 -17.90 -4.86
CA MET A 25 2.75 -17.03 -3.94
C MET A 25 3.41 -15.65 -3.88
N PRO A 26 2.64 -14.55 -3.80
CA PRO A 26 3.22 -13.24 -3.55
C PRO A 26 3.75 -13.16 -2.10
N SER A 27 4.68 -12.25 -1.86
CA SER A 27 5.05 -11.91 -0.49
C SER A 27 3.95 -11.07 0.16
N PHE A 28 3.59 -11.42 1.39
CA PHE A 28 2.67 -10.64 2.24
C PHE A 28 3.41 -9.93 3.39
N SER A 29 4.74 -10.04 3.47
CA SER A 29 5.58 -9.37 4.46
C SER A 29 6.67 -8.48 3.83
N GLY A 30 7.06 -7.42 4.53
CA GLY A 30 8.11 -6.48 4.07
C GLY A 30 7.59 -5.32 3.22
N ILE A 31 8.50 -4.46 2.77
CA ILE A 31 8.19 -3.12 2.21
C ILE A 31 7.45 -3.11 0.87
N ASN A 32 7.57 -4.21 0.10
CA ASN A 32 6.95 -4.40 -1.22
C ASN A 32 5.87 -5.50 -1.20
N ALA A 33 5.41 -5.89 -0.01
CA ALA A 33 4.44 -6.96 0.08
C ALA A 33 3.03 -6.53 -0.34
N MET A 34 2.32 -7.51 -0.90
CA MET A 34 0.90 -7.41 -1.20
C MET A 34 0.10 -7.14 0.08
N SER A 35 -0.81 -6.18 0.01
CA SER A 35 -1.77 -5.91 1.08
C SER A 35 -2.76 -7.06 1.21
N THR A 36 -3.07 -7.48 2.41
CA THR A 36 -4.07 -8.51 2.69
C THR A 36 -4.71 -8.23 4.04
N LYS A 37 -5.92 -8.74 4.24
CA LYS A 37 -6.60 -8.64 5.53
C LYS A 37 -5.69 -9.09 6.66
N SER A 38 -5.59 -8.28 7.70
CA SER A 38 -4.95 -8.65 8.97
C SER A 38 -5.85 -8.30 10.13
N ALA A 39 -5.63 -8.96 11.27
CA ALA A 39 -6.17 -8.48 12.52
C ALA A 39 -5.67 -7.04 12.79
N PRO A 40 -6.47 -6.19 13.43
CA PRO A 40 -6.02 -4.86 13.83
C PRO A 40 -4.84 -4.99 14.80
N ALA A 41 -3.78 -4.22 14.56
CA ALA A 41 -2.61 -4.18 15.44
C ALA A 41 -2.90 -3.42 16.75
N MET A 42 -3.93 -2.58 16.76
CA MET A 42 -4.38 -1.77 17.89
C MET A 42 -5.85 -1.36 17.71
N SER A 43 -6.47 -0.73 18.72
CA SER A 43 -7.84 -0.21 18.59
C SER A 43 -7.90 0.98 17.62
N GLU A 44 -9.11 1.36 17.20
CA GLU A 44 -9.34 2.54 16.35
C GLU A 44 -8.79 3.82 16.98
N GLU A 45 -9.02 4.01 18.27
CA GLU A 45 -8.54 5.17 19.03
C GLU A 45 -7.01 5.20 19.06
N LYS A 46 -6.38 4.05 19.33
CA LYS A 46 -4.92 3.93 19.34
C LYS A 46 -4.32 4.15 17.95
N TYR A 47 -5.01 3.76 16.88
CA TYR A 47 -4.58 4.10 15.53
C TYR A 47 -4.59 5.62 15.31
N LYS A 48 -5.66 6.32 15.70
CA LYS A 48 -5.74 7.79 15.58
C LYS A 48 -4.60 8.47 16.36
N GLU A 49 -4.37 8.05 17.60
CA GLU A 49 -3.26 8.53 18.42
C GLU A 49 -1.91 8.28 17.75
N ALA A 50 -1.68 7.08 17.21
CA ALA A 50 -0.44 6.73 16.51
C ALA A 50 -0.25 7.56 15.24
N ILE A 51 -1.31 7.86 14.49
CA ILE A 51 -1.26 8.70 13.29
C ILE A 51 -0.86 10.13 13.66
N ILE A 52 -1.48 10.70 14.71
CA ILE A 52 -1.14 12.03 15.23
C ILE A 52 0.31 12.06 15.73
N ALA A 53 0.72 11.04 16.50
CA ALA A 53 2.09 10.93 17.00
C ALA A 53 3.12 10.81 15.87
N GLN A 54 2.80 10.06 14.81
CA GLN A 54 3.64 9.97 13.62
C GLN A 54 3.73 11.33 12.91
N ALA A 55 2.63 12.08 12.77
CA ALA A 55 2.65 13.43 12.22
C ALA A 55 3.51 14.40 13.05
N LYS A 56 3.43 14.34 14.38
CA LYS A 56 4.27 15.14 15.29
C LYS A 56 5.75 14.82 15.10
N LYS A 57 6.11 13.54 15.12
CA LYS A 57 7.48 13.07 14.92
C LYS A 57 8.04 13.53 13.58
N ASP A 58 7.24 13.40 12.53
CA ASP A 58 7.62 13.82 11.19
C ASP A 58 7.81 15.35 11.12
N PHE A 59 6.96 16.12 11.82
CA PHE A 59 7.02 17.58 11.90
C PHE A 59 8.28 18.06 12.62
N GLU A 60 8.64 17.44 13.74
CA GLU A 60 9.89 17.73 14.47
C GLU A 60 11.15 17.48 13.64
N ASN A 61 11.04 16.65 12.60
CA ASN A 61 12.11 16.37 11.65
C ASN A 61 11.98 17.15 10.33
N ASP A 62 11.05 18.10 10.24
CA ASP A 62 10.70 18.90 9.05
C ASP A 62 10.50 18.05 7.78
N LYS A 63 9.93 16.85 7.94
CA LYS A 63 9.68 15.89 6.86
C LYS A 63 8.23 15.47 6.81
N PHE A 64 7.44 16.05 5.91
CA PHE A 64 6.09 15.57 5.68
C PHE A 64 6.10 14.09 5.27
N GLY A 65 5.08 13.35 5.72
CA GLY A 65 4.90 11.93 5.44
C GLY A 65 4.77 11.62 3.95
N GLY A 66 4.54 10.34 3.65
CA GLY A 66 4.35 9.87 2.27
C GLY A 66 5.25 8.70 1.89
N HIS A 67 5.43 8.51 0.58
CA HIS A 67 6.02 7.28 0.04
C HIS A 67 7.50 7.05 0.40
N LYS A 68 8.24 8.10 0.76
CA LYS A 68 9.64 8.01 1.20
C LYS A 68 9.80 7.82 2.71
N ASN A 69 8.71 7.82 3.48
CA ASN A 69 8.72 7.70 4.93
C ASN A 69 8.30 6.27 5.35
N PRO A 70 9.23 5.40 5.81
CA PRO A 70 8.93 4.01 6.12
C PRO A 70 7.96 3.82 7.29
N SER A 71 8.04 4.64 8.34
CA SER A 71 7.15 4.53 9.50
C SER A 71 5.73 4.97 9.14
N TYR A 72 5.57 6.08 8.43
CA TYR A 72 4.29 6.52 7.86
C TYR A 72 3.65 5.42 7.01
N ARG A 73 4.43 4.82 6.09
CA ARG A 73 3.92 3.74 5.21
C ARG A 73 3.54 2.49 5.98
N THR A 74 4.34 2.10 6.96
CA THR A 74 4.08 0.91 7.78
C THR A 74 2.80 1.11 8.60
N LEU A 75 2.63 2.28 9.21
CA LEU A 75 1.44 2.62 9.96
C LEU A 75 0.19 2.68 9.07
N LYS A 76 0.26 3.39 7.93
CA LYS A 76 -0.85 3.44 6.96
C LYS A 76 -1.24 2.03 6.51
N ARG A 77 -0.26 1.20 6.16
CA ARG A 77 -0.52 -0.18 5.74
C ARG A 77 -1.21 -1.01 6.83
N SER A 78 -0.77 -0.90 8.08
CA SER A 78 -1.39 -1.58 9.22
C SER A 78 -2.83 -1.12 9.45
N PHE A 79 -3.09 0.18 9.31
CA PHE A 79 -4.42 0.77 9.47
C PHE A 79 -5.41 0.32 8.37
N VAL A 80 -4.92 0.25 7.12
CA VAL A 80 -5.71 -0.13 5.95
C VAL A 80 -5.94 -1.64 5.88
N SER A 81 -4.98 -2.46 6.34
CA SER A 81 -5.08 -3.92 6.26
C SER A 81 -6.23 -4.52 7.07
N VAL A 82 -6.81 -3.78 8.01
CA VAL A 82 -8.02 -4.19 8.75
C VAL A 82 -9.22 -4.39 7.81
N VAL A 83 -9.34 -3.54 6.78
CA VAL A 83 -10.45 -3.56 5.83
C VAL A 83 -10.09 -4.17 4.47
N SER A 84 -8.81 -4.43 4.22
CA SER A 84 -8.35 -5.12 3.01
C SER A 84 -9.06 -6.47 2.79
N PRO A 85 -9.25 -6.93 1.54
CA PRO A 85 -9.62 -8.30 1.24
C PRO A 85 -8.61 -9.33 1.76
N ASP A 86 -9.05 -10.55 2.06
CA ASP A 86 -8.16 -11.67 2.37
C ASP A 86 -7.50 -12.23 1.10
N ARG A 87 -6.63 -11.42 0.49
CA ARG A 87 -5.90 -11.79 -0.74
C ARG A 87 -5.03 -13.03 -0.52
N LYS A 88 -4.44 -13.19 0.67
CA LYS A 88 -3.63 -14.37 0.99
C LYS A 88 -4.45 -15.65 0.96
N GLY A 89 -5.60 -15.69 1.62
CA GLY A 89 -6.50 -16.84 1.60
C GLY A 89 -7.03 -17.12 0.20
N LEU A 90 -7.54 -16.10 -0.49
CA LEU A 90 -8.14 -16.24 -1.83
C LEU A 90 -7.14 -16.73 -2.88
N ILE A 91 -5.91 -16.19 -2.88
CA ILE A 91 -4.85 -16.65 -3.79
C ILE A 91 -4.44 -18.08 -3.48
N ALA A 92 -4.24 -18.42 -2.19
CA ALA A 92 -3.88 -19.78 -1.79
C ALA A 92 -4.95 -20.80 -2.21
N GLN A 93 -6.23 -20.45 -2.05
CA GLN A 93 -7.36 -21.27 -2.49
C GLN A 93 -7.35 -21.44 -4.01
N THR A 94 -7.20 -20.36 -4.76
CA THR A 94 -7.19 -20.39 -6.24
C THR A 94 -6.05 -21.25 -6.78
N ILE A 95 -4.83 -21.05 -6.27
CA ILE A 95 -3.67 -21.86 -6.69
C ILE A 95 -3.91 -23.34 -6.37
N ARG A 96 -4.50 -23.67 -5.20
CA ARG A 96 -4.81 -25.05 -4.82
C ARG A 96 -5.80 -25.70 -5.79
N GLN A 97 -6.79 -24.96 -6.25
CA GLN A 97 -7.82 -25.44 -7.19
C GLN A 97 -7.31 -25.58 -8.63
N LEU A 98 -6.25 -24.86 -9.02
CA LEU A 98 -5.65 -25.00 -10.34
C LEU A 98 -5.00 -26.38 -10.50
N PRO A 99 -5.39 -27.16 -11.53
CA PRO A 99 -4.72 -28.40 -11.88
C PRO A 99 -3.22 -28.18 -12.03
N PHE A 100 -2.40 -29.05 -11.45
CA PHE A 100 -0.94 -28.89 -11.44
C PHE A 100 -0.38 -28.67 -12.86
N MET A 101 -0.88 -29.42 -13.84
CA MET A 101 -0.50 -29.33 -15.26
C MET A 101 -0.87 -27.99 -15.92
N GLN A 102 -1.82 -27.24 -15.34
CA GLN A 102 -2.25 -25.94 -15.86
C GLN A 102 -1.49 -24.78 -15.22
N ARG A 103 -0.85 -24.95 -14.05
CA ARG A 103 -0.17 -23.86 -13.32
C ARG A 103 0.97 -23.20 -14.09
N GLY A 104 1.61 -23.92 -15.00
CA GLY A 104 2.63 -23.36 -15.89
C GLY A 104 2.07 -22.63 -17.12
N ASN A 105 0.80 -22.90 -17.48
CA ASN A 105 0.15 -22.42 -18.70
C ASN A 105 -0.81 -21.24 -18.44
N VAL A 106 -0.75 -20.64 -17.26
CA VAL A 106 -1.63 -19.52 -16.89
C VAL A 106 -1.06 -18.21 -17.43
N SER A 107 -1.76 -17.58 -18.37
CA SER A 107 -1.42 -16.25 -18.87
C SER A 107 -2.00 -15.12 -18.01
N TYR A 108 -3.13 -15.36 -17.35
CA TYR A 108 -3.82 -14.37 -16.53
C TYR A 108 -4.73 -15.02 -15.48
N LEU A 109 -4.81 -14.43 -14.28
CA LEU A 109 -5.85 -14.76 -13.28
C LEU A 109 -6.46 -13.47 -12.72
N GLU A 110 -7.77 -13.53 -12.48
CA GLU A 110 -8.49 -12.62 -11.61
C GLU A 110 -8.91 -13.36 -10.35
N ILE A 111 -8.58 -12.79 -9.20
CA ILE A 111 -9.04 -13.27 -7.90
C ILE A 111 -10.19 -12.38 -7.48
N LYS A 112 -11.34 -12.99 -7.19
CA LYS A 112 -12.56 -12.28 -6.79
C LYS A 112 -12.92 -12.61 -5.35
N ASP A 113 -13.47 -11.63 -4.65
CA ASP A 113 -14.10 -11.86 -3.35
C ASP A 113 -15.48 -12.53 -3.50
N ALA A 114 -16.13 -12.85 -2.38
CA ALA A 114 -17.46 -13.46 -2.37
C ALA A 114 -18.57 -12.58 -2.98
N ARG A 115 -18.31 -11.28 -3.18
CA ARG A 115 -19.23 -10.33 -3.82
C ARG A 115 -18.95 -10.17 -5.32
N GLY A 116 -17.93 -10.86 -5.84
CA GLY A 116 -17.53 -10.80 -7.25
C GLY A 116 -16.57 -9.66 -7.60
N ASN A 117 -16.11 -8.88 -6.61
CA ASN A 117 -15.15 -7.80 -6.86
C ASN A 117 -13.75 -8.36 -7.06
N ILE A 118 -13.00 -7.85 -8.04
CA ILE A 118 -11.60 -8.24 -8.25
C ILE A 118 -10.74 -7.69 -7.11
N THR A 119 -10.01 -8.57 -6.43
CA THR A 119 -9.10 -8.23 -5.33
C THR A 119 -7.64 -8.27 -5.75
N SER A 120 -7.28 -9.15 -6.69
CA SER A 120 -5.91 -9.32 -7.16
C SER A 120 -5.91 -9.85 -8.59
N THR A 121 -4.85 -9.55 -9.33
CA THR A 121 -4.60 -10.13 -10.66
C THR A 121 -3.22 -10.77 -10.71
N TYR A 122 -3.04 -11.76 -11.57
CA TYR A 122 -1.73 -12.36 -11.86
C TYR A 122 -1.46 -12.39 -13.36
N SER A 123 -0.21 -12.16 -13.76
CA SER A 123 0.31 -12.53 -15.08
C SER A 123 1.77 -12.99 -14.94
N PRO A 124 2.29 -13.86 -15.83
CA PRO A 124 3.67 -14.34 -15.74
C PRO A 124 4.72 -13.22 -15.73
N HIS A 125 4.51 -12.16 -16.53
CA HIS A 125 5.48 -11.06 -16.64
C HIS A 125 5.40 -10.05 -15.49
N ASN A 126 4.19 -9.74 -14.99
CA ASN A 126 4.02 -8.72 -13.94
C ASN A 126 3.89 -9.30 -12.53
N GLY A 127 3.79 -10.63 -12.42
CA GLY A 127 3.48 -11.30 -11.16
C GLY A 127 2.10 -10.93 -10.64
N TRP A 128 1.98 -10.97 -9.31
CA TRP A 128 0.75 -10.62 -8.61
C TRP A 128 0.63 -9.11 -8.38
N HIS A 129 -0.55 -8.57 -8.67
CA HIS A 129 -0.91 -7.19 -8.41
C HIS A 129 -2.18 -7.14 -7.54
N ALA A 130 -2.18 -6.29 -6.51
CA ALA A 130 -3.35 -6.08 -5.66
C ALA A 130 -4.22 -4.98 -6.27
N ILE A 131 -5.52 -5.22 -6.36
CA ILE A 131 -6.50 -4.23 -6.78
C ILE A 131 -7.05 -3.54 -5.55
N GLY A 132 -6.88 -2.22 -5.46
CA GLY A 132 -7.39 -1.41 -4.36
C GLY A 132 -8.92 -1.38 -4.34
N THR A 133 -9.50 -1.61 -3.17
CA THR A 133 -10.96 -1.63 -2.97
C THR A 133 -11.52 -0.27 -2.58
N ARG A 134 -12.85 -0.13 -2.56
CA ARG A 134 -13.50 1.10 -2.08
C ARG A 134 -13.24 1.30 -0.59
N GLU A 135 -13.31 0.22 0.18
CA GLU A 135 -13.09 0.17 1.62
C GLU A 135 -11.65 0.58 1.97
N GLU A 136 -10.66 0.03 1.25
CA GLU A 136 -9.26 0.43 1.42
C GLU A 136 -9.05 1.92 1.10
N ARG A 137 -9.63 2.43 0.00
CA ARG A 137 -9.50 3.86 -0.35
C ARG A 137 -10.13 4.81 0.68
N ILE A 138 -11.27 4.43 1.24
CA ILE A 138 -11.91 5.20 2.32
C ILE A 138 -10.99 5.25 3.53
N ARG A 139 -10.42 4.10 3.89
CA ARG A 139 -9.53 3.96 5.04
C ARG A 139 -8.20 4.68 4.83
N GLU A 140 -7.64 4.65 3.62
CA GLU A 140 -6.49 5.45 3.24
C GLU A 140 -6.78 6.94 3.35
N SER A 141 -7.96 7.38 2.90
CA SER A 141 -8.37 8.79 2.98
C SER A 141 -8.56 9.25 4.43
N GLU A 142 -9.13 8.40 5.29
CA GLU A 142 -9.26 8.68 6.73
C GLU A 142 -7.89 8.86 7.39
N PHE A 143 -6.96 7.95 7.10
CA PHE A 143 -5.58 8.07 7.57
C PHE A 143 -4.96 9.41 7.13
N ASP A 144 -5.10 9.74 5.85
CA ASP A 144 -4.50 10.94 5.27
C ASP A 144 -5.11 12.22 5.82
N ALA A 145 -6.41 12.23 6.11
CA ALA A 145 -7.09 13.33 6.75
C ALA A 145 -6.54 13.59 8.16
N ILE A 146 -6.51 12.57 9.02
CA ILE A 146 -6.01 12.67 10.40
C ILE A 146 -4.55 13.14 10.40
N TYR A 147 -3.71 12.52 9.56
CA TYR A 147 -2.29 12.85 9.49
C TYR A 147 -2.07 14.30 9.02
N THR A 148 -2.74 14.71 7.96
CA THR A 148 -2.58 16.05 7.36
C THR A 148 -3.08 17.14 8.30
N GLU A 149 -4.22 16.90 8.96
CA GLU A 149 -4.78 17.83 9.94
C GLU A 149 -3.85 18.01 11.15
N ALA A 150 -3.34 16.91 11.71
CA ALA A 150 -2.38 16.95 12.81
C ALA A 150 -1.10 17.71 12.43
N TRP A 151 -0.51 17.38 11.28
CA TRP A 151 0.67 18.07 10.76
C TRP A 151 0.45 19.58 10.63
N ARG A 152 -0.66 19.99 10.01
CA ARG A 152 -1.00 21.41 9.81
C ARG A 152 -1.17 22.14 11.14
N SER A 153 -1.80 21.49 12.12
CA SER A 153 -1.98 22.03 13.46
C SER A 153 -0.64 22.30 14.15
N PHE A 154 0.33 21.39 14.03
CA PHE A 154 1.68 21.62 14.57
C PHE A 154 2.42 22.76 13.86
N LYS A 155 2.31 22.87 12.52
CA LYS A 155 2.89 23.99 11.78
C LYS A 155 2.30 25.33 12.21
N ALA A 156 0.98 25.43 12.33
CA ALA A 156 0.30 26.65 12.75
C ALA A 156 0.71 27.07 14.18
N ALA A 157 0.74 26.13 15.12
CA ALA A 157 1.18 26.38 16.49
C ALA A 157 2.64 26.88 16.56
N SER A 158 3.55 26.32 15.75
CA SER A 158 4.95 26.78 15.72
C SER A 158 5.10 28.19 15.17
N GLN A 159 4.26 28.60 14.22
CA GLN A 159 4.32 29.94 13.62
C GLN A 159 3.82 31.00 14.59
N ASN A 160 2.74 30.72 15.32
CA ASN A 160 2.19 31.64 16.32
C ASN A 160 3.15 31.86 17.49
N ASN A 161 3.87 30.82 17.93
CA ASN A 161 4.88 30.97 18.98
C ASN A 161 6.10 31.79 18.55
N GLN A 162 6.36 31.91 17.25
CA GLN A 162 7.50 32.67 16.72
C GLN A 162 7.18 34.16 16.51
N SER A 163 5.91 34.51 16.27
CA SER A 163 5.45 35.91 16.24
C SER A 163 5.47 36.58 17.61
N ASP A 164 5.17 35.86 18.70
CA ASP A 164 5.14 36.43 20.06
C ASP A 164 6.53 36.75 20.63
N ILE A 165 7.59 36.09 20.14
CA ILE A 165 8.98 36.37 20.56
C ILE A 165 9.53 37.64 19.88
N SER A 166 8.95 38.05 18.76
CA SER A 166 9.48 39.16 17.94
C SER A 166 9.02 40.55 18.39
N THR A 167 8.06 40.65 19.33
CA THR A 167 7.47 41.93 19.76
C THR A 167 8.04 42.47 21.09
N SER A 168 8.93 41.74 21.77
CA SER A 168 9.46 42.13 23.09
C SER A 168 10.83 42.83 23.10
N SER A 169 11.44 43.10 21.94
CA SER A 169 12.82 43.63 21.84
C SER A 169 12.93 45.03 21.20
N SER A 170 12.04 45.96 21.53
CA SER A 170 12.29 47.38 21.23
C SER A 170 11.89 48.28 22.39
N SER A 171 12.66 48.20 23.48
CA SER A 171 12.75 49.31 24.43
C SER A 171 13.65 50.36 23.80
N ILE A 172 13.03 51.36 23.18
CA ILE A 172 13.69 52.56 22.68
C ILE A 172 14.05 53.41 23.90
N ASP A 173 15.34 53.52 24.20
CA ASP A 173 15.85 54.49 25.16
C ASP A 173 16.17 55.78 24.40
N VAL A 174 15.42 56.85 24.66
CA VAL A 174 15.71 58.20 24.18
C VAL A 174 15.96 59.06 25.41
N SER A 175 17.24 59.30 25.67
CA SER A 175 17.68 60.35 26.59
C SER A 175 18.08 61.58 25.75
N VAL A 176 17.41 62.71 26.02
CA VAL A 176 17.75 64.07 25.55
C VAL A 176 18.51 64.79 26.66
#